data_AF-A0A3S4HSL4-F1
#
_entry.id   AF-A0A3S4HSL4-F1
#
_cell.length_a   1.000
_cell.length_b   1.000
_cell.length_c   1.000
_cell.angle_alpha   90.00
_cell.angle_beta   90.00
_cell.angle_gamma   90.00
#
_symmetry.space_group_name_H-M   'P 1'
#
loop_
_entity.id
_entity.type
_entity.pdbx_description
1 polymer ?
#
loop_
_entity_poly.entity_id
_entity_poly.type
_entity_poly.pdbx_seq_one_letter_code
_entity_poly.pdbx_strand_id
1 'polypeptide(L)'
;MYPIATELKVGNNQLDSYLPVRNKNNDISWQFVTGLALSYALKRKIEAYDPDQFREDCKTHMQELLDEPAFWSVLERMYFSSQDIFRVSPLFLLFHAQFVGEKISAGSTADKRLGTLFANLMGDFSLRYPIQDRLNFIEQQMLNKLNEKIKLLGKGPFAEEQPYLPYMVTCFQSDLAFLAEHPQYLLQELTNTLRLYAFSWCAQLALNLDNWQDGEPQSKSLFFILDSEKASSEREKVKRYGYKLFASQSEKLFPVLSALEVLQWGKGQKKASVMADLSRHSE
;
A
#
# COMPACT_ATOMS: atom_id res chain seq x y z
N MET A 1 28.93 0.65 7.02
CA MET A 1 29.08 2.00 7.59
C MET A 1 29.19 3.03 6.46
N TYR A 2 28.07 3.66 6.10
CA TYR A 2 28.13 4.88 5.32
C TYR A 2 28.71 6.00 6.19
N PRO A 3 29.57 6.88 5.64
CA PRO A 3 30.25 7.88 6.45
C PRO A 3 29.24 8.86 7.05
N ILE A 4 29.22 8.92 8.39
CA ILE A 4 28.56 10.03 9.11
C ILE A 4 29.35 11.29 8.76
N ALA A 5 28.65 12.35 8.34
CA ALA A 5 29.30 13.61 7.98
C ALA A 5 30.05 14.18 9.19
N THR A 6 31.31 14.55 8.98
CA THR A 6 32.15 15.21 10.01
C THR A 6 31.68 16.62 10.33
N GLU A 7 30.91 17.25 9.45
CA GLU A 7 30.28 18.55 9.66
C GLU A 7 28.76 18.43 9.51
N LEU A 8 28.03 18.51 10.62
CA LEU A 8 26.57 18.49 10.63
C LEU A 8 26.03 19.89 10.29
N LYS A 9 25.31 20.02 9.17
CA LYS A 9 24.57 21.24 8.83
C LYS A 9 23.12 21.10 9.28
N VAL A 10 22.60 22.10 9.99
CA VAL A 10 21.19 22.11 10.41
C VAL A 10 20.32 22.30 9.17
N GLY A 11 19.58 21.26 8.78
CA GLY A 11 18.54 21.31 7.75
C GLY A 11 17.15 21.54 8.35
N ASN A 12 16.14 21.71 7.50
CA ASN A 12 14.74 21.65 7.94
C ASN A 12 14.39 20.21 8.33
N ASN A 13 13.52 20.03 9.33
CA ASN A 13 12.95 18.71 9.65
C ASN A 13 12.15 18.18 8.45
N GLN A 14 12.78 17.31 7.67
CA GLN A 14 12.15 16.54 6.61
C GLN A 14 11.99 15.12 7.17
N LEU A 15 10.76 14.60 7.10
CA LEU A 15 10.40 13.26 7.58
C LEU A 15 9.79 12.52 6.40
N ASP A 16 10.62 12.28 5.39
CA ASP A 16 10.19 11.84 4.07
C ASP A 16 10.17 10.32 3.94
N SER A 17 10.74 9.61 4.92
CA SER A 17 10.97 8.17 4.88
C SER A 17 10.29 7.43 6.04
N TYR A 18 9.94 6.15 5.86
CA TYR A 18 9.40 5.22 6.87
C TYR A 18 8.06 5.52 7.56
N LEU A 19 7.62 6.78 7.64
CA LEU A 19 6.35 7.14 8.28
C LEU A 19 5.32 7.66 7.27
N PRO A 20 4.25 6.88 6.97
CA PRO A 20 3.25 7.26 5.98
C PRO A 20 2.31 8.38 6.46
N VAL A 21 2.21 8.62 7.77
CA VAL A 21 1.28 9.57 8.41
C VAL A 21 2.07 10.73 9.04
N ARG A 22 1.53 11.96 8.98
CA ARG A 22 2.14 13.18 9.57
C ARG A 22 1.18 13.85 10.57
N ASN A 23 1.55 15.00 11.14
CA ASN A 23 0.68 15.72 12.09
C ASN A 23 -0.51 16.44 11.43
N LYS A 24 -0.46 16.68 10.12
CA LYS A 24 -1.51 17.34 9.31
C LYS A 24 -1.58 16.71 7.92
N ASN A 25 -2.69 16.93 7.20
CA ASN A 25 -2.90 16.50 5.81
C ASN A 25 -2.80 14.97 5.63
N ASN A 26 -3.51 14.22 6.48
CA ASN A 26 -3.62 12.76 6.39
C ASN A 26 -4.94 12.30 5.78
N ASP A 27 -5.56 13.14 4.95
CA ASP A 27 -6.74 12.71 4.20
C ASP A 27 -6.29 11.67 3.18
N ILE A 28 -6.56 10.41 3.50
CA ILE A 28 -6.12 9.23 2.74
C ILE A 28 -7.28 8.73 1.90
N SER A 29 -7.09 8.71 0.59
CA SER A 29 -7.98 8.01 -0.33
C SER A 29 -7.56 6.54 -0.41
N TRP A 30 -8.21 5.70 0.37
CA TRP A 30 -7.92 4.26 0.38
C TRP A 30 -8.17 3.58 -0.96
N GLN A 31 -9.12 4.06 -1.76
CA GLN A 31 -9.31 3.59 -3.13
C GLN A 31 -8.06 3.86 -3.97
N PHE A 32 -7.54 5.09 -3.90
CA PHE A 32 -6.33 5.47 -4.63
C PHE A 32 -5.11 4.66 -4.19
N VAL A 33 -4.91 4.52 -2.87
CA VAL A 33 -3.83 3.69 -2.30
C VAL A 33 -3.95 2.23 -2.74
N THR A 34 -5.17 1.69 -2.79
CA THR A 34 -5.43 0.33 -3.29
C THR A 34 -5.05 0.19 -4.76
N GLY A 35 -5.45 1.16 -5.60
CA GLY A 35 -5.04 1.20 -7.01
C GLY A 35 -3.52 1.26 -7.18
N LEU A 36 -2.82 2.07 -6.38
CA LEU A 36 -1.35 2.16 -6.40
C LEU A 36 -0.69 0.83 -6.00
N ALA A 37 -1.12 0.25 -4.89
CA ALA A 37 -0.58 -1.02 -4.38
C ALA A 37 -0.82 -2.14 -5.39
N LEU A 38 -2.03 -2.27 -5.93
CA LEU A 38 -2.36 -3.28 -6.93
C LEU A 38 -1.56 -3.10 -8.22
N SER A 39 -1.42 -1.85 -8.69
CA SER A 39 -0.62 -1.54 -9.88
C SER A 39 0.83 -1.98 -9.71
N TYR A 40 1.41 -1.72 -8.54
CA TYR A 40 2.79 -2.15 -8.23
C TYR A 40 2.91 -3.66 -8.07
N ALA A 41 1.94 -4.30 -7.42
CA ALA A 41 1.91 -5.74 -7.23
C ALA A 41 1.84 -6.49 -8.57
N LEU A 42 1.02 -6.03 -9.51
CA LEU A 42 0.85 -6.66 -10.83
C LEU A 42 1.86 -6.18 -11.87
N LYS A 43 2.65 -5.14 -11.57
CA LYS A 43 3.48 -4.42 -12.55
C LYS A 43 2.67 -3.99 -13.77
N ARG A 44 1.45 -3.48 -13.52
CA ARG A 44 0.49 -3.03 -14.54
C ARG A 44 -0.10 -1.68 -14.14
N LYS A 45 -0.50 -0.88 -15.14
CA LYS A 45 -1.11 0.44 -14.93
C LYS A 45 -2.10 0.79 -16.04
N ILE A 46 -2.91 1.78 -15.75
CA ILE A 46 -3.77 2.48 -16.71
C ILE A 46 -3.26 3.93 -16.82
N GLU A 47 -3.26 4.47 -18.04
CA GLU A 47 -2.80 5.83 -18.33
C GLU A 47 -3.86 6.59 -19.11
N ALA A 48 -4.29 7.75 -18.57
CA ALA A 48 -5.23 8.65 -19.23
C ALA A 48 -6.50 7.95 -19.76
N TYR A 49 -6.97 6.96 -19.02
CA TYR A 49 -8.17 6.18 -19.34
C TYR A 49 -8.97 6.00 -18.07
N ASP A 50 -10.13 6.66 -18.05
CA ASP A 50 -11.01 6.77 -16.89
C ASP A 50 -12.22 5.83 -17.01
N PRO A 51 -12.98 5.62 -15.92
CA PRO A 51 -14.15 4.74 -15.93
C PRO A 51 -15.25 5.15 -16.92
N ASP A 52 -15.41 6.44 -17.22
CA ASP A 52 -16.44 6.92 -18.14
C ASP A 52 -16.06 6.61 -19.60
N GLN A 53 -14.79 6.80 -19.95
CA GLN A 53 -14.25 6.34 -21.23
C GLN A 53 -14.37 4.83 -21.38
N PHE A 54 -14.05 4.07 -20.33
CA PHE A 54 -14.19 2.62 -20.33
C PHE A 54 -15.63 2.15 -20.55
N ARG A 55 -16.59 2.84 -19.92
CA ARG A 55 -18.01 2.57 -20.12
C ARG A 55 -18.44 2.78 -21.57
N GLU A 56 -18.06 3.89 -22.19
CA GLU A 56 -18.43 4.15 -23.59
C GLU A 56 -17.72 3.20 -24.55
N ASP A 57 -16.45 2.85 -24.30
CA ASP A 57 -15.74 1.81 -25.06
C ASP A 57 -16.43 0.44 -24.94
N CYS A 58 -16.91 0.08 -23.75
CA CYS A 58 -17.70 -1.14 -23.54
C CYS A 58 -19.04 -1.08 -24.25
N LYS A 59 -19.70 0.08 -24.27
CA LYS A 59 -20.97 0.28 -24.97
C LYS A 59 -20.82 0.03 -26.47
N THR A 60 -19.84 0.66 -27.10
CA THR A 60 -19.57 0.46 -28.53
C THR A 60 -19.27 -1.01 -28.82
N HIS A 61 -18.40 -1.64 -28.03
CA HIS A 61 -18.05 -3.06 -28.20
C HIS A 61 -19.24 -4.01 -28.00
N MET A 62 -20.07 -3.78 -26.98
CA MET A 62 -21.24 -4.61 -26.70
C MET A 62 -22.35 -4.41 -27.73
N GLN A 63 -22.54 -3.20 -28.26
CA GLN A 63 -23.57 -2.94 -29.28
C GLN A 63 -23.30 -3.69 -30.60
N GLU A 64 -22.04 -4.03 -30.89
CA GLU A 64 -21.70 -4.88 -32.04
C GLU A 64 -22.01 -6.37 -31.79
N LEU A 65 -22.09 -6.79 -30.53
CA LEU A 65 -22.30 -8.18 -30.12
C LEU A 65 -23.75 -8.48 -29.67
N LEU A 66 -24.51 -7.46 -29.29
CA LEU A 66 -25.88 -7.59 -28.79
C LEU A 66 -26.88 -7.54 -29.95
N ASP A 67 -27.69 -8.60 -30.08
CA ASP A 67 -28.81 -8.63 -31.04
C ASP A 67 -29.90 -7.62 -30.70
N GLU A 68 -30.07 -7.29 -29.40
CA GLU A 68 -31.02 -6.29 -28.92
C GLU A 68 -30.29 -5.07 -28.34
N PRO A 69 -30.20 -3.95 -29.07
CA PRO A 69 -29.50 -2.75 -28.60
C PRO A 69 -30.05 -2.16 -27.29
N ALA A 70 -31.33 -2.39 -26.99
CA ALA A 70 -31.98 -1.94 -25.76
C ALA A 70 -31.40 -2.64 -24.51
N PHE A 71 -30.83 -3.84 -24.66
CA PHE A 71 -30.24 -4.59 -23.54
C PHE A 71 -29.04 -3.89 -22.90
N TRP A 72 -28.35 -3.00 -23.64
CA TRP A 72 -27.28 -2.18 -23.07
C TRP A 72 -27.72 -1.40 -21.82
N SER A 73 -28.95 -0.87 -21.82
CA SER A 73 -29.48 -0.13 -20.66
C SER A 73 -29.52 -0.96 -19.38
N VAL A 74 -29.70 -2.28 -19.50
CA VAL A 74 -29.67 -3.22 -18.38
C VAL A 74 -28.24 -3.41 -17.89
N LEU A 75 -27.29 -3.60 -18.80
CA LEU A 75 -25.86 -3.75 -18.48
C LEU A 75 -25.29 -2.49 -17.85
N GLU A 76 -25.64 -1.32 -18.38
CA GLU A 76 -25.23 -0.02 -17.86
C GLU A 76 -25.68 0.15 -16.40
N ARG A 77 -26.94 -0.19 -16.12
CA ARG A 77 -27.49 -0.15 -14.77
C ARG A 77 -26.83 -1.16 -13.83
N MET A 78 -26.53 -2.36 -14.33
CA MET A 78 -25.99 -3.46 -13.54
C MET A 78 -24.53 -3.25 -13.14
N TYR A 79 -23.69 -2.71 -14.03
CA TYR A 79 -22.24 -2.61 -13.80
C TYR A 79 -21.75 -1.18 -13.59
N PHE A 80 -22.34 -0.18 -14.24
CA PHE A 80 -21.75 1.17 -14.28
C PHE A 80 -22.46 2.17 -13.39
N SER A 81 -23.80 2.18 -13.34
CA SER A 81 -24.56 3.18 -12.56
C SER A 81 -24.22 3.17 -11.06
N SER A 82 -23.97 2.00 -10.49
CA SER A 82 -23.60 1.80 -9.08
C SER A 82 -22.10 1.59 -8.87
N GLN A 83 -21.29 1.69 -9.92
CA GLN A 83 -19.86 1.34 -9.92
C GLN A 83 -19.58 -0.13 -9.51
N ASP A 84 -20.56 -1.03 -9.68
CA ASP A 84 -20.40 -2.46 -9.38
C ASP A 84 -19.37 -3.16 -10.29
N ILE A 85 -18.95 -2.51 -11.39
CA ILE A 85 -17.84 -2.96 -12.23
C ILE A 85 -16.54 -3.17 -11.43
N PHE A 86 -16.32 -2.37 -10.38
CA PHE A 86 -15.17 -2.54 -9.48
C PHE A 86 -15.27 -3.76 -8.56
N ARG A 87 -16.40 -4.48 -8.58
CA ARG A 87 -16.64 -5.72 -7.82
C ARG A 87 -16.61 -6.98 -8.69
N VAL A 88 -16.35 -6.84 -9.99
CA VAL A 88 -16.28 -7.96 -10.93
C VAL A 88 -14.92 -8.65 -10.88
N SER A 89 -13.85 -7.87 -10.99
CA SER A 89 -12.46 -8.36 -11.03
C SER A 89 -11.55 -7.37 -10.30
N PRO A 90 -10.51 -7.84 -9.58
CA PRO A 90 -9.47 -6.98 -9.03
C PRO A 90 -8.84 -6.05 -10.06
N LEU A 91 -8.76 -6.45 -11.34
CA LEU A 91 -8.15 -5.62 -12.38
C LEU A 91 -8.88 -4.29 -12.61
N PHE A 92 -10.19 -4.20 -12.32
CA PHE A 92 -10.92 -2.94 -12.41
C PHE A 92 -10.48 -1.94 -11.33
N LEU A 93 -9.90 -2.38 -10.21
CA LEU A 93 -9.35 -1.48 -9.19
C LEU A 93 -8.13 -0.69 -9.70
N LEU A 94 -7.52 -1.09 -10.82
CA LEU A 94 -6.46 -0.31 -11.46
C LEU A 94 -6.92 1.10 -11.87
N PHE A 95 -8.22 1.30 -12.13
CA PHE A 95 -8.76 2.63 -12.42
C PHE A 95 -8.63 3.61 -11.26
N HIS A 96 -8.52 3.11 -10.02
CA HIS A 96 -8.35 3.97 -8.86
C HIS A 96 -6.99 4.68 -8.84
N ALA A 97 -6.01 4.26 -9.66
CA ALA A 97 -4.73 4.94 -9.79
C ALA A 97 -4.48 5.34 -11.25
N GLN A 98 -4.10 6.59 -11.46
CA GLN A 98 -3.78 7.13 -12.79
C GLN A 98 -2.31 7.51 -12.86
N PHE A 99 -1.73 7.24 -14.02
CA PHE A 99 -0.31 7.46 -14.29
C PHE A 99 -0.13 8.31 -15.55
N VAL A 100 0.95 9.10 -15.56
CA VAL A 100 1.47 9.79 -16.73
C VAL A 100 2.92 9.36 -16.89
N GLY A 101 3.16 8.42 -17.82
CA GLY A 101 4.44 7.73 -17.91
C GLY A 101 4.76 7.01 -16.60
N GLU A 102 5.96 7.19 -16.06
CA GLU A 102 6.37 6.57 -14.79
C GLU A 102 5.98 7.38 -13.55
N LYS A 103 5.09 8.37 -13.67
CA LYS A 103 4.68 9.25 -12.56
C LYS A 103 3.21 9.07 -12.19
N ILE A 104 2.92 9.23 -10.90
CA ILE A 104 1.55 9.26 -10.36
C ILE A 104 0.93 10.62 -10.69
N SER A 105 -0.21 10.63 -11.39
CA SER A 105 -0.85 11.88 -11.86
C SER A 105 -1.85 12.49 -10.89
N ALA A 106 -2.32 11.73 -9.90
CA ALA A 106 -3.31 12.17 -8.91
C ALA A 106 -2.92 11.78 -7.47
N GLY A 107 -3.84 11.99 -6.52
CA GLY A 107 -3.69 11.61 -5.11
C GLY A 107 -2.91 12.62 -4.26
N SER A 108 -3.20 12.60 -2.96
CA SER A 108 -2.55 13.44 -1.97
C SER A 108 -1.10 12.98 -1.71
N THR A 109 -0.32 13.82 -1.03
CA THR A 109 1.02 13.42 -0.57
C THR A 109 0.95 12.28 0.45
N ALA A 110 -0.14 12.17 1.23
CA ALA A 110 -0.33 11.03 2.14
C ALA A 110 -0.56 9.73 1.37
N ASP A 111 -1.36 9.76 0.31
CA ASP A 111 -1.61 8.59 -0.54
C ASP A 111 -0.32 8.08 -1.17
N LYS A 112 0.50 9.00 -1.69
CA LYS A 112 1.79 8.67 -2.32
C LYS A 112 2.77 8.06 -1.33
N ARG A 113 2.81 8.56 -0.08
CA ARG A 113 3.64 7.97 0.99
C ARG A 113 3.20 6.56 1.36
N LEU A 114 1.89 6.31 1.43
CA LEU A 114 1.37 4.95 1.61
C LEU A 114 1.69 4.05 0.42
N GLY A 115 1.58 4.56 -0.82
CA GLY A 115 2.02 3.86 -2.01
C GLY A 115 3.50 3.45 -1.94
N THR A 116 4.38 4.37 -1.52
CA THR A 116 5.80 4.08 -1.29
C THR A 116 6.00 3.02 -0.21
N LEU A 117 5.29 3.11 0.92
CA LEU A 117 5.35 2.09 1.97
C LEU A 117 5.01 0.70 1.43
N PHE A 118 3.88 0.55 0.73
CA PHE A 118 3.48 -0.75 0.19
C PHE A 118 4.42 -1.23 -0.92
N ALA A 119 4.93 -0.34 -1.76
CA ALA A 119 5.94 -0.69 -2.75
C ALA A 119 7.21 -1.24 -2.09
N ASN A 120 7.68 -0.63 -1.00
CA ASN A 120 8.84 -1.11 -0.24
C ASN A 120 8.56 -2.41 0.52
N LEU A 121 7.34 -2.62 1.01
CA LEU A 121 6.92 -3.91 1.58
C LEU A 121 6.85 -5.02 0.53
N MET A 122 6.58 -4.70 -0.74
CA MET A 122 6.67 -5.67 -1.83
C MET A 122 8.13 -5.88 -2.25
N GLY A 123 8.92 -4.83 -2.39
CA GLY A 123 10.25 -4.91 -2.99
C GLY A 123 10.18 -5.54 -4.39
N ASP A 124 10.94 -6.62 -4.59
CA ASP A 124 10.96 -7.38 -5.85
C ASP A 124 9.78 -8.35 -6.02
N PHE A 125 8.95 -8.52 -4.98
CA PHE A 125 7.75 -9.34 -5.07
C PHE A 125 6.79 -8.78 -6.12
N SER A 126 6.19 -9.69 -6.90
CA SER A 126 5.12 -9.36 -7.84
C SER A 126 4.12 -10.51 -7.94
N LEU A 127 2.86 -10.14 -8.15
CA LEU A 127 1.78 -11.07 -8.39
C LEU A 127 1.82 -11.57 -9.83
N ARG A 128 1.35 -12.79 -10.04
CA ARG A 128 1.16 -13.34 -11.38
C ARG A 128 0.06 -12.56 -12.09
N TYR A 129 0.32 -12.21 -13.35
CA TYR A 129 -0.63 -11.55 -14.23
C TYR A 129 -0.92 -12.46 -15.45
N PRO A 130 -2.19 -12.60 -15.88
CA PRO A 130 -3.40 -12.06 -15.26
C PRO A 130 -3.79 -12.82 -13.99
N ILE A 131 -4.58 -12.17 -13.12
CA ILE A 131 -5.26 -12.84 -12.01
C ILE A 131 -6.34 -13.76 -12.60
N GLN A 132 -6.44 -14.99 -12.09
CA GLN A 132 -7.37 -16.00 -12.62
C GLN A 132 -8.78 -15.83 -12.04
N ASP A 133 -9.57 -14.95 -12.65
CA ASP A 133 -10.97 -14.72 -12.26
C ASP A 133 -11.92 -15.78 -12.85
N ARG A 134 -13.02 -16.05 -12.14
CA ARG A 134 -14.16 -16.84 -12.64
C ARG A 134 -15.27 -15.89 -13.07
N LEU A 135 -15.15 -15.37 -14.29
CA LEU A 135 -16.09 -14.39 -14.84
C LEU A 135 -17.17 -15.04 -15.69
N ASN A 136 -18.35 -14.42 -15.72
CA ASN A 136 -19.35 -14.75 -16.73
C ASN A 136 -18.96 -14.18 -18.10
N PHE A 137 -19.68 -14.57 -19.15
CA PHE A 137 -19.30 -14.18 -20.53
C PHE A 137 -19.33 -12.66 -20.75
N ILE A 138 -20.24 -11.92 -20.11
CA ILE A 138 -20.37 -10.46 -20.25
C ILE A 138 -19.18 -9.78 -19.57
N GLU A 139 -18.92 -10.18 -18.32
CA GLU A 139 -17.80 -9.69 -17.53
C GLU A 139 -16.46 -9.98 -18.23
N GLN A 140 -16.33 -11.15 -18.86
CA GLN A 140 -15.15 -11.50 -19.64
C GLN A 140 -14.95 -10.55 -20.82
N GLN A 141 -16.01 -10.16 -21.52
CA GLN A 141 -15.90 -9.18 -22.61
C GLN A 141 -15.50 -7.79 -22.10
N MET A 142 -16.07 -7.34 -20.98
CA MET A 142 -15.67 -6.08 -20.34
C MET A 142 -14.20 -6.12 -19.90
N LEU A 143 -13.75 -7.23 -19.32
CA LEU A 143 -12.35 -7.40 -18.92
C LEU A 143 -11.41 -7.43 -20.13
N ASN A 144 -11.80 -8.09 -21.22
CA ASN A 144 -11.03 -8.08 -22.46
C ASN A 144 -10.85 -6.64 -22.97
N LYS A 145 -11.91 -5.81 -22.90
CA LYS A 145 -11.83 -4.41 -23.30
C LYS A 145 -10.87 -3.61 -22.42
N LEU A 146 -10.86 -3.87 -21.11
CA LEU A 146 -9.90 -3.26 -20.20
C LEU A 146 -8.46 -3.67 -20.53
N ASN A 147 -8.23 -4.95 -20.84
CA ASN A 147 -6.90 -5.50 -21.13
C ASN A 147 -6.23 -4.82 -22.32
N GLU A 148 -6.99 -4.30 -23.29
CA GLU A 148 -6.45 -3.51 -24.42
C GLU A 148 -5.74 -2.23 -23.98
N LYS A 149 -6.10 -1.68 -22.81
CA LYS A 149 -5.61 -0.40 -22.29
C LYS A 149 -4.59 -0.55 -21.17
N ILE A 150 -4.45 -1.76 -20.61
CA ILE A 150 -3.48 -2.06 -19.55
C ILE A 150 -2.06 -2.02 -20.11
N LYS A 151 -1.18 -1.28 -19.45
CA LYS A 151 0.24 -1.14 -19.79
C LYS A 151 1.14 -1.70 -18.71
N LEU A 152 2.39 -2.00 -19.06
CA LEU A 152 3.43 -2.36 -18.10
C LEU A 152 3.78 -1.16 -17.21
N LEU A 153 3.75 -1.38 -15.89
CA LEU A 153 4.37 -0.49 -14.93
C LEU A 153 5.80 -0.99 -14.73
N GLY A 154 6.80 -0.25 -15.22
CA GLY A 154 8.22 -0.62 -15.14
C GLY A 154 8.74 -0.64 -13.70
N LYS A 155 9.78 0.15 -13.40
CA LYS A 155 10.29 0.24 -12.01
C LYS A 155 9.28 0.86 -11.04
N GLY A 156 8.31 1.62 -11.57
CA GLY A 156 7.30 2.31 -10.81
C GLY A 156 7.78 3.66 -10.24
N PRO A 157 6.85 4.51 -9.77
CA PRO A 157 7.14 5.87 -9.31
C PRO A 157 7.73 5.97 -7.91
N PHE A 158 7.90 4.85 -7.22
CA PHE A 158 8.16 4.82 -5.77
C PHE A 158 9.65 4.84 -5.47
N ALA A 159 10.01 5.52 -4.38
CA ALA A 159 11.37 5.53 -3.88
C ALA A 159 11.72 4.15 -3.30
N GLU A 160 12.84 3.57 -3.74
CA GLU A 160 13.38 2.34 -3.16
C GLU A 160 14.01 2.64 -1.79
N GLU A 161 13.41 2.11 -0.73
CA GLU A 161 13.93 2.19 0.64
C GLU A 161 14.06 0.78 1.23
N GLN A 162 15.12 0.55 2.02
CA GLN A 162 15.24 -0.73 2.72
C GLN A 162 14.28 -0.78 3.91
N PRO A 163 13.35 -1.75 3.98
CA PRO A 163 12.37 -1.82 5.05
C PRO A 163 13.04 -2.10 6.40
N TYR A 164 12.75 -1.26 7.40
CA TYR A 164 13.28 -1.43 8.76
C TYR A 164 12.69 -2.66 9.49
N LEU A 165 11.47 -3.10 9.12
CA LEU A 165 10.79 -4.24 9.74
C LEU A 165 10.75 -5.43 8.76
N PRO A 166 11.83 -6.22 8.62
CA PRO A 166 11.93 -7.28 7.62
C PRO A 166 10.89 -8.41 7.79
N TYR A 167 10.51 -8.73 9.03
CA TYR A 167 9.44 -9.72 9.26
C TYR A 167 8.08 -9.25 8.69
N MET A 168 7.80 -7.94 8.70
CA MET A 168 6.57 -7.38 8.13
C MET A 168 6.54 -7.53 6.60
N VAL A 169 7.70 -7.41 5.94
CA VAL A 169 7.84 -7.64 4.49
C VAL A 169 7.44 -9.07 4.15
N THR A 170 7.98 -10.03 4.91
CA THR A 170 7.71 -11.46 4.70
C THR A 170 6.22 -11.77 4.87
N CYS A 171 5.60 -11.28 5.96
CA CYS A 171 4.17 -11.45 6.19
C CYS A 171 3.34 -10.80 5.08
N PHE A 172 3.65 -9.56 4.70
CA PHE A 172 2.90 -8.82 3.68
C PHE A 172 2.91 -9.52 2.33
N GLN A 173 4.08 -9.99 1.90
CA GLN A 173 4.23 -10.73 0.64
C GLN A 173 3.46 -12.05 0.66
N SER A 174 3.53 -12.80 1.77
CA SER A 174 2.80 -14.05 1.95
C SER A 174 1.29 -13.83 1.91
N ASP A 175 0.78 -12.83 2.65
CA ASP A 175 -0.65 -12.51 2.69
C ASP A 175 -1.14 -12.02 1.33
N LEU A 176 -0.35 -11.20 0.63
CA LEU A 176 -0.70 -10.71 -0.70
C LEU A 176 -0.71 -11.85 -1.74
N ALA A 177 0.22 -12.81 -1.64
CA ALA A 177 0.21 -14.02 -2.46
C ALA A 177 -1.05 -14.86 -2.20
N PHE A 178 -1.39 -15.07 -0.93
CA PHE A 178 -2.61 -15.79 -0.53
C PHE A 178 -3.88 -15.11 -1.07
N LEU A 179 -3.99 -13.78 -0.94
CA LEU A 179 -5.12 -13.04 -1.50
C LEU A 179 -5.23 -13.23 -3.01
N ALA A 180 -4.11 -13.20 -3.73
CA ALA A 180 -4.10 -13.35 -5.19
C ALA A 180 -4.53 -14.76 -5.67
N GLU A 181 -4.39 -15.79 -4.84
CA GLU A 181 -4.95 -17.13 -5.11
C GLU A 181 -6.49 -17.16 -5.01
N HIS A 182 -7.09 -16.16 -4.37
CA HIS A 182 -8.53 -16.03 -4.13
C HIS A 182 -9.05 -14.66 -4.60
N PRO A 183 -9.27 -14.45 -5.91
CA PRO A 183 -9.50 -13.11 -6.47
C PRO A 183 -10.71 -12.36 -5.90
N GLN A 184 -11.80 -13.08 -5.59
CA GLN A 184 -12.96 -12.46 -4.94
C GLN A 184 -12.63 -11.97 -3.52
N TYR A 185 -11.79 -12.72 -2.80
CA TYR A 185 -11.35 -12.35 -1.47
C TYR A 185 -10.35 -11.18 -1.54
N LEU A 186 -9.42 -11.18 -2.50
CA LEU A 186 -8.58 -10.02 -2.80
C LEU A 186 -9.42 -8.77 -3.06
N LEU A 187 -10.46 -8.88 -3.89
CA LEU A 187 -11.32 -7.76 -4.25
C LEU A 187 -12.05 -7.14 -3.04
N GLN A 188 -12.49 -7.99 -2.12
CA GLN A 188 -13.20 -7.57 -0.91
C GLN A 188 -12.25 -7.02 0.16
N GLU A 189 -11.11 -7.68 0.39
CA GLU A 189 -10.28 -7.45 1.57
C GLU A 189 -8.95 -6.74 1.29
N LEU A 190 -8.56 -6.48 0.04
CA LEU A 190 -7.28 -5.81 -0.24
C LEU A 190 -7.21 -4.45 0.47
N THR A 191 -8.29 -3.65 0.42
CA THR A 191 -8.30 -2.34 1.10
C THR A 191 -8.13 -2.48 2.61
N ASN A 192 -8.80 -3.46 3.23
CA ASN A 192 -8.72 -3.70 4.67
C ASN A 192 -7.34 -4.25 5.09
N THR A 193 -6.77 -5.11 4.26
CA THR A 193 -5.41 -5.63 4.42
C THR A 193 -4.40 -4.48 4.40
N LEU A 194 -4.48 -3.58 3.41
CA LEU A 194 -3.62 -2.40 3.34
C LEU A 194 -3.79 -1.51 4.58
N ARG A 195 -5.02 -1.28 5.05
CA ARG A 195 -5.28 -0.54 6.30
C ARG A 195 -4.61 -1.18 7.51
N LEU A 196 -4.75 -2.50 7.63
CA LEU A 196 -4.14 -3.27 8.72
C LEU A 196 -2.61 -3.17 8.67
N TYR A 197 -2.00 -3.29 7.50
CA TYR A 197 -0.56 -3.20 7.32
C TYR A 197 -0.02 -1.79 7.53
N ALA A 198 -0.73 -0.75 7.10
CA ALA A 198 -0.37 0.63 7.39
C ALA A 198 -0.36 0.91 8.91
N PHE A 199 -1.40 0.43 9.61
CA PHE A 199 -1.46 0.53 11.07
C PHE A 199 -0.33 -0.28 11.74
N SER A 200 -0.19 -1.55 11.36
CA SER A 200 0.78 -2.48 11.95
C SER A 200 2.20 -2.00 11.73
N TRP A 201 2.52 -1.44 10.55
CA TRP A 201 3.81 -0.83 10.28
C TRP A 201 4.10 0.32 11.25
N CYS A 202 3.19 1.29 11.38
CA CYS A 202 3.37 2.41 12.31
C CYS A 202 3.50 1.94 13.76
N ALA A 203 2.69 0.97 14.18
CA ALA A 203 2.70 0.42 15.52
C ALA A 203 4.02 -0.31 15.83
N GLN A 204 4.43 -1.21 14.95
CA GLN A 204 5.65 -1.97 15.13
C GLN A 204 6.90 -1.10 14.99
N LEU A 205 6.86 -0.07 14.15
CA LEU A 205 7.93 0.93 14.09
C LEU A 205 8.08 1.63 15.44
N ALA A 206 6.98 2.12 16.02
CA ALA A 206 7.01 2.76 17.35
C ALA A 206 7.58 1.83 18.43
N LEU A 207 7.14 0.56 18.45
CA LEU A 207 7.53 -0.40 19.47
C LEU A 207 8.98 -0.90 19.34
N ASN A 208 9.58 -0.82 18.15
CA ASN A 208 10.95 -1.27 17.88
C ASN A 208 11.99 -0.13 17.88
N LEU A 209 11.59 1.12 18.09
CA LEU A 209 12.52 2.25 18.04
C LEU A 209 13.55 2.25 19.17
N ASP A 210 13.15 1.91 20.40
CA ASP A 210 14.05 1.96 21.56
C ASP A 210 15.11 0.84 21.52
N ASN A 211 14.79 -0.27 20.86
CA ASN A 211 15.58 -1.51 20.87
C ASN A 211 16.45 -1.64 19.61
N TRP A 212 16.81 -0.54 18.97
CA TRP A 212 17.62 -0.54 17.74
C TRP A 212 19.01 -1.16 17.92
N GLN A 213 19.52 -1.23 19.16
CA GLN A 213 20.81 -1.86 19.49
C GLN A 213 20.73 -3.38 19.62
N ASP A 214 19.53 -3.93 19.77
CA ASP A 214 19.31 -5.36 20.05
C ASP A 214 19.42 -6.24 18.78
N GLY A 215 19.83 -5.66 17.65
CA GLY A 215 19.94 -6.34 16.37
C GLY A 215 18.75 -6.08 15.45
N GLU A 216 18.37 -7.09 14.67
CA GLU A 216 17.26 -6.99 13.71
C GLU A 216 15.90 -6.84 14.43
N PRO A 217 15.06 -5.87 14.04
CA PRO A 217 13.75 -5.67 14.67
C PRO A 217 12.85 -6.89 14.58
N GLN A 218 12.18 -7.22 15.69
CA GLN A 218 11.27 -8.35 15.79
C GLN A 218 9.84 -7.92 16.11
N SER A 219 8.89 -8.82 15.91
CA SER A 219 7.49 -8.58 16.26
C SER A 219 7.35 -8.31 17.76
N LYS A 220 6.80 -7.15 18.12
CA LYS A 220 6.47 -6.79 19.50
C LYS A 220 4.97 -6.99 19.71
N SER A 221 4.62 -7.60 20.84
CA SER A 221 3.21 -7.82 21.17
C SER A 221 2.46 -6.50 21.33
N LEU A 222 1.27 -6.41 20.71
CA LEU A 222 0.33 -5.32 20.89
C LEU A 222 -1.08 -5.89 20.97
N PHE A 223 -1.71 -5.78 22.14
CA PHE A 223 -3.03 -6.36 22.40
C PHE A 223 -4.12 -5.29 22.36
N PHE A 224 -5.22 -5.63 21.70
CA PHE A 224 -6.46 -4.85 21.65
C PHE A 224 -7.56 -5.60 22.40
N ILE A 225 -8.56 -4.85 22.85
CA ILE A 225 -9.81 -5.41 23.36
C ILE A 225 -10.83 -5.27 22.25
N LEU A 226 -11.61 -6.32 21.99
CA LEU A 226 -12.72 -6.24 21.04
C LEU A 226 -13.87 -5.44 21.65
N ASP A 227 -14.63 -4.70 20.83
CA ASP A 227 -15.74 -3.87 21.31
C ASP A 227 -16.83 -4.67 22.05
N SER A 228 -16.95 -5.97 21.75
CA SER A 228 -17.87 -6.90 22.42
C SER A 228 -17.39 -7.37 23.80
N GLU A 229 -16.18 -7.00 24.22
CA GLU A 229 -15.51 -7.57 25.36
C GLU A 229 -15.32 -6.55 26.50
N LYS A 230 -15.68 -6.94 27.72
CA LYS A 230 -15.51 -6.08 28.89
C LYS A 230 -14.05 -6.05 29.33
N ALA A 231 -13.47 -4.86 29.42
CA ALA A 231 -12.10 -4.67 29.90
C ALA A 231 -11.96 -5.10 31.37
N SER A 232 -11.48 -6.34 31.61
CA SER A 232 -11.15 -6.83 32.95
C SER A 232 -9.82 -6.28 33.43
N SER A 233 -9.74 -5.91 34.71
CA SER A 233 -8.52 -5.46 35.39
C SER A 233 -7.46 -6.56 35.51
N GLU A 234 -7.82 -7.82 35.35
CA GLU A 234 -6.92 -8.98 35.43
C GLU A 234 -6.09 -9.19 34.14
N ARG A 235 -6.38 -8.45 33.07
CA ARG A 235 -5.71 -8.58 31.78
C ARG A 235 -4.36 -7.86 31.75
N GLU A 236 -3.40 -8.44 32.45
CA GLU A 236 -2.04 -7.92 32.57
C GLU A 236 -1.38 -7.65 31.20
N LYS A 237 -1.62 -8.52 30.21
CA LYS A 237 -1.08 -8.34 28.85
C LYS A 237 -1.57 -7.08 28.16
N VAL A 238 -2.85 -6.72 28.29
CA VAL A 238 -3.40 -5.48 27.70
C VAL A 238 -2.90 -4.26 28.45
N LYS A 239 -2.69 -4.36 29.77
CA LYS A 239 -2.11 -3.27 30.55
C LYS A 239 -0.64 -3.01 30.19
N ARG A 240 0.15 -4.07 30.02
CA ARG A 240 1.59 -3.98 29.73
C ARG A 240 1.89 -3.70 28.26
N TYR A 241 1.16 -4.35 27.35
CA TYR A 241 1.43 -4.37 25.92
C TYR A 241 0.21 -3.92 25.10
N GLY A 242 -0.59 -2.99 25.62
CA GLY A 242 -1.74 -2.43 24.91
C GLY A 242 -1.52 -0.98 24.48
N TYR A 243 -2.62 -0.27 24.24
CA TYR A 243 -2.61 1.10 23.69
C TYR A 243 -1.75 2.08 24.49
N LYS A 244 -1.70 2.00 25.82
CA LYS A 244 -0.89 2.92 26.65
C LYS A 244 0.60 2.84 26.32
N LEU A 245 1.14 1.63 26.16
CA LEU A 245 2.53 1.43 25.75
C LEU A 245 2.74 2.01 24.35
N PHE A 246 1.87 1.64 23.41
CA PHE A 246 1.95 2.12 22.03
C PHE A 246 1.90 3.66 21.94
N ALA A 247 0.99 4.30 22.68
CA ALA A 247 0.88 5.76 22.71
C ALA A 247 2.17 6.41 23.22
N SER A 248 2.73 5.91 24.34
CA SER A 248 4.00 6.44 24.87
C SER A 248 5.19 6.27 23.92
N GLN A 249 5.25 5.16 23.18
CA GLN A 249 6.32 4.93 22.21
C GLN A 249 6.13 5.72 20.93
N SER A 250 4.88 6.02 20.56
CA SER A 250 4.56 6.81 19.37
C SER A 250 5.03 8.26 19.49
N GLU A 251 5.10 8.82 20.70
CA GLU A 251 5.62 10.17 20.94
C GLU A 251 7.09 10.32 20.49
N LYS A 252 7.85 9.22 20.50
CA LYS A 252 9.26 9.20 20.10
C LYS A 252 9.47 9.09 18.59
N LEU A 253 8.46 8.64 17.82
CA LEU A 253 8.58 8.42 16.37
C LEU A 253 9.08 9.66 15.64
N PHE A 254 8.37 10.77 15.81
CA PHE A 254 8.68 12.01 15.11
C PHE A 254 10.09 12.53 15.41
N PRO A 255 10.50 12.74 16.67
CA PRO A 255 11.83 13.27 16.97
C PRO A 255 12.95 12.32 16.54
N VAL A 256 12.81 11.01 16.74
CA VAL A 256 13.86 10.05 16.37
C VAL A 256 14.02 9.94 14.86
N LEU A 257 12.92 9.77 14.11
CA LEU A 257 12.99 9.67 12.65
C LEU A 257 13.47 10.97 12.01
N SER A 258 13.05 12.14 12.54
CA SER A 258 13.55 13.43 12.06
C SER A 258 15.05 13.58 12.31
N ALA A 259 15.52 13.19 13.50
CA ALA A 259 16.96 13.21 13.81
C ALA A 259 17.76 12.29 12.88
N LEU A 260 17.26 11.07 12.64
CA LEU A 260 17.89 10.12 11.72
C LEU A 260 17.96 10.66 10.29
N GLU A 261 16.92 11.33 9.81
CA GLU A 261 16.92 11.90 8.46
C GLU A 261 17.90 13.07 8.33
N VAL A 262 18.05 13.91 9.36
CA VAL A 262 19.07 14.97 9.39
C VAL A 262 20.49 14.39 9.44
N LEU A 263 20.69 13.27 10.14
CA LEU A 263 21.98 12.58 10.21
C LEU A 263 22.35 11.85 8.90
N GLN A 264 21.36 11.56 8.04
CA GLN A 264 21.57 10.95 6.73
C GLN A 264 21.90 12.00 5.66
N TRP A 265 23.17 12.43 5.55
CA TRP A 265 23.58 13.31 4.45
C TRP A 265 24.40 12.58 3.36
N GLY A 266 23.73 12.26 2.25
CA GLY A 266 24.35 11.78 1.01
C GLY A 266 23.35 11.80 -0.14
N LYS A 267 23.27 12.93 -0.89
CA LYS A 267 22.42 12.99 -2.09
C LYS A 267 22.94 11.98 -3.12
N GLY A 268 22.16 10.94 -3.41
CA GLY A 268 22.38 10.03 -4.56
C GLY A 268 22.86 8.62 -4.23
N GLN A 269 23.07 8.26 -2.97
CA GLN A 269 23.22 6.86 -2.56
C GLN A 269 21.86 6.33 -2.08
N LYS A 270 21.54 5.06 -2.35
CA LYS A 270 20.28 4.43 -1.85
C LYS A 270 20.13 4.79 -0.37
N LYS A 271 18.97 5.34 0.03
CA LYS A 271 18.66 5.63 1.44
C LYS A 271 18.63 4.29 2.21
N ALA A 272 19.80 3.83 2.64
CA ALA A 272 19.92 2.69 3.53
C ALA A 272 19.49 3.14 4.93
N SER A 273 18.70 2.31 5.61
CA SER A 273 18.33 2.57 6.99
C SER A 273 19.58 2.63 7.87
N VAL A 274 19.85 3.78 8.49
CA VAL A 274 20.89 3.89 9.54
C VAL A 274 20.64 2.89 10.67
N MET A 275 19.39 2.50 10.93
CA MET A 275 19.07 1.51 11.96
C MET A 275 19.38 0.06 11.57
N ALA A 276 19.45 -0.27 10.26
CA ALA A 276 19.88 -1.59 9.81
C ALA A 276 21.41 -1.75 9.80
N ASP A 277 22.15 -0.64 9.69
CA ASP A 277 23.62 -0.63 9.71
C ASP A 277 24.18 -0.60 11.15
N LEU A 278 23.45 0.01 12.10
CA LEU A 278 23.84 0.05 13.52
C LEU A 278 23.77 -1.32 14.23
N SER A 279 22.92 -2.22 13.75
CA SER A 279 22.73 -3.59 14.28
C SER A 279 23.79 -4.59 13.78
N ARG A 280 24.62 -4.22 12.79
CA ARG A 280 25.69 -5.08 12.24
C ARG A 280 27.07 -4.85 12.85
N HIS A 281 27.20 -4.00 13.87
CA HIS A 281 28.49 -3.61 14.45
C HIS A 281 28.60 -3.94 15.94
N SER A 282 27.80 -4.90 16.43
CA SER A 282 27.85 -5.45 17.79
C SER A 282 28.34 -6.90 17.86
N GLU A 283 29.04 -7.39 16.84
CA GLU A 283 29.86 -8.62 16.89
C GLU A 283 31.35 -8.28 16.93
#